data_AF-J9A8P9-F1
#
_entry.id   AF-J9A8P9-F1
#
_cell.length_a   1.000
_cell.length_b   1.000
_cell.length_c   1.000
_cell.angle_alpha   90.00
_cell.angle_beta   90.00
_cell.angle_gamma   90.00
#
_symmetry.space_group_name_H-M   'P 1'
#
loop_
_entity.id
_entity.type
_entity.pdbx_description
1 polymer ?
#
loop_
_entity_poly.entity_id
_entity_poly.type
_entity_poly.pdbx_seq_one_letter_code
_entity_poly.pdbx_strand_id
1 'polypeptide(L)' 'IKTEAVLSLDDDIDLRQHEIIFAFRVWREQRTKIVGFPARRHSQQGNEILYDSNHTCQFSMILTGAAFIHKV' A
#
# COMPACT_ATOMS: atom_id res chain seq x y z
N ILE A 1 -0.42 9.40 -18.72
CA ILE A 1 -0.84 8.05 -18.24
C ILE A 1 -2.33 7.85 -18.54
N LYS A 2 -2.70 6.82 -19.32
CA LYS A 2 -4.09 6.57 -19.76
C LYS A 2 -4.83 5.52 -18.92
N THR A 3 -4.12 4.76 -18.09
CA THR A 3 -4.69 3.71 -17.23
C THR A 3 -5.42 4.31 -16.02
N GLU A 4 -6.34 3.52 -15.45
CA GLU A 4 -6.99 3.79 -14.15
C GLU A 4 -6.07 3.40 -12.98
N ALA A 5 -5.31 2.31 -13.11
CA ALA A 5 -4.33 1.92 -12.11
C ALA A 5 -3.03 2.71 -12.28
N VAL A 6 -2.48 3.18 -11.16
CA VAL A 6 -1.12 3.69 -11.05
C VAL A 6 -0.36 2.77 -10.09
N LEU A 7 0.73 2.17 -10.56
CA LEU A 7 1.72 1.53 -9.70
C LEU A 7 2.72 2.60 -9.26
N SER A 8 2.71 2.93 -7.96
CA SER A 8 3.71 3.77 -7.33
C SER A 8 4.77 2.87 -6.68
N LEU A 9 6.02 3.12 -7.01
CA LEU A 9 7.17 2.32 -6.59
C LEU A 9 8.35 3.25 -6.28
N ASP A 10 8.90 3.16 -5.08
CA ASP A 10 10.13 3.85 -4.69
C ASP A 10 11.35 3.21 -5.39
N ASP A 11 12.41 3.98 -5.59
CA ASP A 11 13.60 3.56 -6.36
C ASP A 11 14.50 2.56 -5.64
N ASP A 12 14.27 2.33 -4.34
CA ASP A 12 15.00 1.40 -3.49
C ASP A 12 14.19 0.12 -3.14
N ILE A 13 13.00 -0.06 -3.72
CA ILE A 13 12.16 -1.24 -3.49
C ILE A 13 12.23 -2.22 -4.66
N ASP A 14 12.55 -3.48 -4.34
CA ASP A 14 12.48 -4.59 -5.28
C ASP A 14 11.16 -5.38 -5.10
N LEU A 15 10.32 -5.37 -6.14
CA LEU A 15 9.09 -6.17 -6.21
C LEU A 15 9.23 -7.24 -7.30
N ARG A 16 8.96 -8.49 -6.94
CA ARG A 16 9.02 -9.58 -7.91
C ARG A 16 7.85 -9.52 -8.87
N GLN A 17 8.05 -9.99 -10.10
CA GLN A 17 7.02 -9.93 -11.15
C GLN A 17 5.69 -10.56 -10.72
N HIS A 18 5.70 -11.69 -10.02
CA HIS A 18 4.49 -12.34 -9.54
C HIS A 18 3.76 -11.55 -8.46
N GLU A 19 4.47 -10.76 -7.66
CA GLU A 19 3.88 -9.88 -6.63
C GLU A 19 3.14 -8.73 -7.30
N ILE A 20 3.72 -8.13 -8.34
CA ILE A 20 3.08 -7.07 -9.13
C ILE A 20 1.79 -7.60 -9.78
N ILE A 21 1.85 -8.79 -10.40
CA ILE A 21 0.68 -9.42 -11.05
C ILE A 21 -0.42 -9.70 -10.01
N PHE A 22 -0.04 -10.22 -8.85
CA PHE A 22 -0.97 -10.53 -7.77
C PHE A 22 -1.65 -9.26 -7.23
N ALA A 23 -0.86 -8.25 -6.85
CA ALA A 23 -1.38 -7.00 -6.32
C ALA A 23 -2.29 -6.27 -7.32
N PHE A 24 -1.94 -6.29 -8.62
CA PHE A 24 -2.79 -5.72 -9.65
C PHE A 24 -4.15 -6.45 -9.77
N ARG A 25 -4.17 -7.78 -9.69
CA ARG A 25 -5.42 -8.56 -9.69
C ARG A 25 -6.31 -8.19 -8.49
N VAL A 26 -5.72 -8.10 -7.31
CA VAL A 26 -6.44 -7.68 -6.08
C VAL A 26 -6.97 -6.26 -6.22
N TRP A 27 -6.18 -5.32 -6.76
CA TRP A 27 -6.64 -3.96 -7.03
C TRP A 27 -7.82 -3.91 -7.98
N ARG A 28 -7.84 -4.75 -9.03
CA ARG A 28 -8.98 -4.82 -9.96
C ARG A 28 -10.28 -5.22 -9.26
N GLU A 29 -10.21 -6.04 -8.22
CA GLU A 29 -11.37 -6.46 -7.41
C GLU A 29 -11.76 -5.41 -6.35
N GLN A 30 -10.82 -4.53 -5.97
CA GLN A 30 -11.01 -3.52 -4.92
C GLN A 30 -10.52 -2.14 -5.39
N ARG A 31 -11.05 -1.65 -6.53
CA ARG A 31 -10.57 -0.41 -7.18
C ARG A 31 -10.63 0.85 -6.31
N THR A 32 -11.45 0.87 -5.26
CA THR A 32 -11.57 2.02 -4.34
C THR A 32 -10.53 2.03 -3.22
N LYS A 33 -9.71 0.98 -3.11
CA LYS A 33 -8.71 0.83 -2.05
C LYS A 33 -7.29 0.93 -2.60
N ILE A 34 -6.38 1.36 -1.74
CA ILE A 34 -4.94 1.22 -1.97
C ILE A 34 -4.57 -0.24 -1.75
N VAL A 35 -3.87 -0.86 -2.71
CA VAL A 35 -3.39 -2.25 -2.61
C VAL A 35 -1.88 -2.24 -2.74
N GLY A 36 -1.17 -2.63 -1.68
CA GLY A 36 0.29 -2.57 -1.64
C GLY A 36 0.88 -3.39 -0.51
N PHE A 37 2.21 -3.35 -0.39
CA PHE A 37 2.96 -4.27 0.47
C PHE A 37 3.39 -3.66 1.81
N PRO A 38 3.92 -2.42 1.89
CA PRO A 38 4.41 -1.90 3.16
C PRO A 38 3.24 -1.44 4.04
N ALA A 39 2.77 -2.34 4.90
CA ALA A 39 1.73 -2.06 5.88
C ALA A 39 2.31 -1.31 7.09
N ARG A 40 1.55 -0.32 7.57
CA ARG A 40 1.89 0.53 8.72
C ARG A 40 0.67 0.77 9.60
N ARG A 41 0.91 1.23 10.82
CA ARG A 41 -0.15 1.47 11.79
C ARG A 41 0.02 2.81 12.47
N HIS A 42 -1.08 3.44 12.84
CA HIS A 42 -1.09 4.44 13.90
C HIS A 42 -1.37 3.75 15.25
N SER A 43 -0.63 4.14 16.28
CA SER A 43 -0.95 3.83 17.66
C SER A 43 -1.40 5.10 18.37
N GLN A 44 -2.16 4.93 19.45
CA GLN A 44 -2.64 6.05 20.24
C GLN A 44 -2.14 5.90 21.67
N GLN A 45 -1.45 6.92 22.18
CA GLN A 45 -0.99 6.99 23.56
C GLN A 45 -1.57 8.26 24.19
N GLY A 46 -2.64 8.10 24.99
CA GLY A 46 -3.42 9.24 25.48
C GLY A 46 -4.08 9.99 24.31
N ASN A 47 -3.76 11.28 24.17
CA ASN A 47 -4.23 12.13 23.07
C ASN A 47 -3.24 12.19 21.89
N GLU A 48 -2.10 11.50 21.97
CA GLU A 48 -1.10 11.51 20.90
C GLU A 48 -1.35 10.36 19.93
N ILE A 49 -1.20 10.64 18.63
CA ILE A 49 -1.20 9.65 17.56
C ILE A 49 0.24 9.47 17.11
N LEU A 50 0.73 8.24 17.24
CA LEU A 50 2.11 7.88 16.91
C LEU A 50 2.12 7.00 15.67
N TYR A 51 3.14 7.19 14.84
CA TYR A 51 3.42 6.31 13.71
C TYR A 51 4.15 5.05 14.20
N ASP A 52 3.68 3.88 13.78
CA ASP A 52 4.25 2.59 14.12
C ASP A 52 4.58 1.79 12.85
N SER A 53 5.86 1.44 12.72
CA SER A 53 6.42 0.63 11.63
C SER A 53 6.65 -0.83 12.00
N ASN A 54 6.29 -1.25 13.21
CA ASN A 54 6.48 -2.63 13.65
C ASN A 54 5.67 -3.61 12.80
N HIS A 55 6.26 -4.77 12.55
CA HIS A 55 5.58 -5.87 11.86
C HIS A 55 4.53 -6.49 12.78
N THR A 56 3.26 -6.13 12.56
CA THR A 56 2.12 -6.67 13.31
C THR A 56 0.99 -7.05 12.36
N CYS A 57 0.06 -7.89 12.83
CA CYS A 57 -1.10 -8.32 12.02
C CYS A 57 -2.18 -7.23 11.88
N GLN A 58 -2.07 -6.11 12.59
CA GLN A 58 -3.04 -5.02 12.57
C GLN A 58 -2.39 -3.79 11.96
N PHE A 59 -2.95 -3.29 10.88
CA PHE A 59 -2.48 -2.10 10.18
C PHE A 59 -3.64 -1.18 9.85
N SER A 60 -3.34 0.09 9.66
CA SER A 60 -4.31 1.13 9.30
C SER A 60 -3.88 1.94 8.08
N MET A 61 -2.67 1.68 7.56
CA MET A 61 -2.10 2.39 6.41
C MET A 61 -1.34 1.41 5.52
N ILE A 62 -1.32 1.70 4.22
CA ILE A 62 -0.44 1.08 3.23
C ILE A 62 0.39 2.21 2.64
N LEU A 63 1.72 2.11 2.68
CA LEU A 63 2.57 3.12 2.08
C LEU A 63 2.56 3.00 0.55
N THR A 64 2.58 4.15 -0.12
CA THR A 64 2.48 4.24 -1.58
C THR A 64 3.77 3.88 -2.31
N GLY A 65 4.88 3.68 -1.60
CA GLY A 65 6.17 3.32 -2.18
C GLY A 65 6.23 1.93 -2.82
N ALA A 66 5.18 1.11 -2.66
CA ALA A 66 5.02 -0.15 -3.37
C ALA A 66 3.54 -0.53 -3.41
N ALA A 67 2.74 0.25 -4.15
CA ALA A 67 1.28 0.11 -4.15
C ALA A 67 0.60 0.49 -5.47
N PHE A 68 -0.53 -0.16 -5.74
CA PHE A 68 -1.52 0.23 -6.74
C PHE A 68 -2.55 1.20 -6.15
N ILE A 69 -2.76 2.31 -6.84
CA ILE A 69 -3.69 3.38 -6.48
C ILE A 69 -4.60 3.67 -7.67
N HIS A 70 -5.86 4.01 -7.41
CA HIS A 70 -6.79 4.45 -8.45
C HIS A 70 -6.49 5.90 -8.84
N LYS A 71 -6.32 6.15 -10.14
CA LYS A 71 -6.19 7.49 -10.70
C LYS A 71 -7.54 8.19 -10.65
N VAL A 72 -7.57 9.35 -10.00
CA VAL A 72 -8.73 10.27 -10.01
C VAL A 72 -8.86 10.91 -11.39
#